data_AF-A0A9P0TVG7-F1
#
_entry.id   AF-A0A9P0TVG7-F1
#
_cell.length_a   1.000
_cell.length_b   1.000
_cell.length_c   1.000
_cell.angle_alpha   90.00
_cell.angle_beta   90.00
_cell.angle_gamma   90.00
#
_symmetry.space_group_name_H-M   'P 1'
#
loop_
_entity.id
_entity.type
_entity.pdbx_description
1 polymer ?
#
loop_
_entity_poly.entity_id
_entity_poly.type
_entity_poly.pdbx_seq_one_letter_code
_entity_poly.pdbx_strand_id
1 'polypeptide(L)'
;MVRRRIPHRLLPEVAVTECAALGVELQLAGRPTGFFAVYAPPNNRYNSADIRALLTAAHPCVMAGDWNAKHPAWNSRVENPRGRRLLHDAETLDFSVSGPDMPTHYPDQANHREDTLDIVVHQGLTCQMTQDVIVDEFLSDHLPVVVTLLDAAPKMAPRTPPRRRCIDWRVFERALDEAPQPRPPDTPASINESATSFTVLLQSALAAATTERPLPTTYTQLPPRLLALIRRKRALRRRWQLTRCPRMRAELRAVAERVKTALNDHATESWERGLDEASTDWVRLHRLCRRLNGAADPIRPLRHPDGTLRYDAEGRAELFADHLQRQFSPNPAEDPARALEVETAVAEQLGAPPPADEEVLFFSPSAVKKHAARLKLRKAPGPDGITNAALRHLPHRAVVTLMRLYNAILRTAHFPDPWKEAQVIMLPKKGKSVFDPASYRPISLLATQSKLFEAMLLPTIRRHFTPRPEQFGFRSEHSTTLQLSRVLHDITAALNKKEVAAAVFLDMEKAFDRVWHAGLVCRLLDSDIPRRVVAIIRSFLLNRRFHVSVEGAKSSCRPIAAGVPQGSCLSPSLYSIYTNDVPVAAGPPDHRRAFPRELVRAEDIDTA
;
A
#
# COMPACT_ATOMS: atom_id res chain seq x y z
N MET A 1 -10.84 -3.62 36.71
CA MET A 1 -9.52 -3.62 36.01
C MET A 1 -9.58 -2.64 34.85
N VAL A 2 -8.59 -1.76 34.71
CA VAL A 2 -8.46 -0.84 33.55
C VAL A 2 -7.42 -1.39 32.57
N ARG A 3 -7.66 -1.32 31.25
CA ARG A 3 -6.68 -1.79 30.25
C ARG A 3 -5.40 -0.95 30.33
N ARG A 4 -4.22 -1.60 30.31
CA ARG A 4 -2.89 -0.96 30.45
C ARG A 4 -2.61 0.23 29.52
N ARG A 5 -3.29 0.33 28.38
CA ARG A 5 -3.10 1.40 27.38
C ARG A 5 -4.00 2.61 27.61
N ILE A 6 -4.90 2.56 28.58
CA ILE A 6 -5.81 3.66 28.91
C ILE A 6 -5.16 4.47 30.05
N PRO A 7 -4.78 5.73 29.81
CA PRO A 7 -4.29 6.60 30.88
C PRO A 7 -5.42 6.83 31.89
N HIS A 8 -5.14 6.57 33.17
CA HIS A 8 -6.12 6.65 34.24
C HIS A 8 -5.45 7.03 35.56
N ARG A 9 -6.24 7.63 36.45
CA ARG A 9 -5.83 7.94 37.82
C ARG A 9 -6.77 7.23 38.79
N LEU A 10 -6.24 6.63 39.84
CA LEU A 10 -7.07 6.07 40.91
C LEU A 10 -7.68 7.22 41.72
N LEU A 11 -9.00 7.20 41.92
CA LEU A 11 -9.65 8.16 42.82
C LEU A 11 -9.42 7.75 44.28
N PRO A 12 -9.33 8.72 45.21
CA PRO A 12 -9.25 8.41 46.63
C PRO A 12 -10.46 7.58 47.07
N GLU A 13 -10.26 6.74 48.09
CA GLU A 13 -11.32 5.90 48.64
C GLU A 13 -12.44 6.79 49.22
N VAL A 14 -13.63 6.66 48.68
CA VAL A 14 -14.80 7.43 49.11
C VAL A 14 -15.39 6.75 50.33
N ALA A 15 -15.57 7.47 51.42
CA ALA A 15 -16.19 6.95 52.64
C ALA A 15 -17.70 6.68 52.41
N VAL A 16 -18.02 5.46 51.98
CA VAL A 16 -19.38 4.95 51.83
C VAL A 16 -19.68 3.93 52.94
N THR A 17 -20.92 3.91 53.42
CA THR A 17 -21.32 3.17 54.63
C THR A 17 -22.14 1.91 54.33
N GLU A 18 -23.03 1.97 53.35
CA GLU A 18 -23.98 0.90 53.04
C GLU A 18 -23.72 0.24 51.67
N CYS A 19 -22.81 0.79 50.86
CA CYS A 19 -22.33 0.21 49.61
C CYS A 19 -20.79 0.16 49.56
N ALA A 20 -20.25 -0.62 48.62
CA ALA A 20 -18.83 -0.62 48.29
C ALA A 20 -18.63 0.06 46.93
N ALA A 21 -17.68 0.98 46.85
CA ALA A 21 -17.39 1.71 45.62
C ALA A 21 -15.88 1.83 45.38
N LEU A 22 -15.44 1.58 44.14
CA LEU A 22 -14.06 1.81 43.70
C LEU A 22 -14.04 2.71 42.48
N GLY A 23 -13.33 3.84 42.57
CA GLY A 23 -13.32 4.88 41.55
C GLY A 23 -12.01 5.00 40.77
N VAL A 24 -12.09 5.25 39.47
CA VAL A 24 -10.97 5.71 38.63
C VAL A 24 -11.40 6.92 37.83
N GLU A 25 -10.48 7.85 37.61
CA GLU A 25 -10.67 9.01 36.74
C GLU A 25 -10.07 8.72 35.36
N LEU A 26 -10.87 8.94 34.32
CA LEU A 26 -10.51 8.77 32.92
C LEU A 26 -10.82 10.05 32.15
N GLN A 27 -10.07 10.30 31.08
CA GLN A 27 -10.41 11.36 30.12
C GLN A 27 -11.51 10.88 29.17
N LEU A 28 -12.68 11.51 29.23
CA LEU A 28 -13.81 11.29 28.34
C LEU A 28 -14.20 12.64 27.73
N ALA A 29 -14.28 12.73 26.40
CA ALA A 29 -14.59 13.99 25.70
C ALA A 29 -13.69 15.18 26.07
N GLY A 30 -12.41 14.91 26.37
CA GLY A 30 -11.44 15.92 26.79
C GLY A 30 -11.67 16.47 28.21
N ARG A 31 -12.54 15.84 29.00
CA ARG A 31 -12.80 16.18 30.41
C ARG A 31 -12.47 14.99 31.33
N PRO A 32 -11.88 15.23 32.51
CA PRO A 32 -11.74 14.19 33.52
C PRO A 32 -13.14 13.77 33.99
N THR A 33 -13.42 12.48 33.93
CA THR A 33 -14.70 11.88 34.32
C THR A 33 -14.42 10.74 35.30
N GLY A 34 -15.15 10.72 36.41
CA GLY A 34 -15.05 9.66 37.40
C GLY A 34 -15.86 8.42 37.02
N PHE A 35 -15.25 7.24 37.12
CA PHE A 35 -15.88 5.96 36.88
C PHE A 35 -15.82 5.13 38.16
N PHE A 36 -16.98 4.82 38.73
CA PHE A 36 -17.12 4.02 39.94
C PHE A 36 -17.72 2.66 39.62
N ALA A 37 -17.07 1.61 40.11
CA ALA A 37 -17.67 0.28 40.22
C ALA A 37 -18.36 0.19 41.58
N VAL A 38 -19.68 -0.01 41.60
CA VAL A 38 -20.48 0.00 42.84
C VAL A 38 -21.12 -1.36 43.07
N TYR A 39 -21.06 -1.84 44.31
CA TYR A 39 -21.81 -3.00 44.79
C TYR A 39 -22.60 -2.62 46.03
N ALA A 40 -23.93 -2.70 45.96
CA ALA A 40 -24.82 -2.44 47.09
C ALA A 40 -25.48 -3.76 47.54
N PRO A 41 -25.03 -4.37 48.65
CA PRO A 41 -25.53 -5.66 49.12
C PRO A 41 -27.05 -5.64 49.33
N PRO A 42 -27.77 -6.74 49.07
CA PRO A 42 -29.24 -6.76 49.14
C PRO A 42 -29.79 -6.53 50.56
N ASN A 43 -29.02 -6.86 51.60
CA ASN A 43 -29.44 -6.77 53.01
C ASN A 43 -29.19 -5.39 53.65
N ASN A 44 -28.43 -4.51 52.98
CA ASN A 44 -28.07 -3.20 53.51
C ASN A 44 -29.19 -2.17 53.33
N ARG A 45 -29.19 -1.10 54.13
CA ARG A 45 -30.17 -0.02 53.98
C ARG A 45 -29.71 0.95 52.89
N TYR A 46 -30.64 1.55 52.17
CA TYR A 46 -30.29 2.59 51.22
C TYR A 46 -29.93 3.89 51.97
N ASN A 47 -28.76 4.46 51.69
CA ASN A 47 -28.27 5.69 52.28
C ASN A 47 -27.97 6.76 51.20
N SER A 48 -28.75 7.84 51.20
CA SER A 48 -28.57 8.99 50.30
C SER A 48 -27.24 9.74 50.52
N ALA A 49 -26.60 9.59 51.69
CA ALA A 49 -25.29 10.18 51.95
C ALA A 49 -24.19 9.50 51.10
N ASP A 50 -24.29 8.19 50.86
CA ASP A 50 -23.31 7.46 50.07
C ASP A 50 -23.33 7.92 48.60
N ILE A 51 -24.53 8.13 48.03
CA ILE A 51 -24.66 8.65 46.67
C ILE A 51 -24.10 10.08 46.58
N ARG A 52 -24.43 10.95 47.54
CA ARG A 52 -23.88 12.31 47.58
C ARG A 52 -22.36 12.32 47.67
N ALA A 53 -21.78 11.43 48.47
CA ALA A 53 -20.33 11.30 48.58
C ALA A 53 -19.70 10.90 47.24
N LEU A 54 -20.30 9.95 46.51
CA LEU A 54 -19.83 9.51 45.20
C LEU A 54 -19.98 10.58 44.11
N LEU A 55 -21.09 11.33 44.10
CA LEU A 55 -21.31 12.45 43.17
C LEU A 55 -20.34 13.61 43.44
N THR A 56 -20.00 13.86 44.71
CA THR A 56 -19.04 14.90 45.11
C THR A 56 -17.59 14.50 44.81
N ALA A 57 -17.27 13.21 44.87
CA ALA A 57 -15.92 12.70 44.67
C ALA A 57 -15.41 12.91 43.23
N ALA A 58 -16.29 12.92 42.23
CA ALA A 58 -15.95 13.26 40.85
C ALA A 58 -17.17 13.77 40.08
N HIS A 59 -16.99 14.84 39.30
CA HIS A 59 -18.02 15.36 38.41
C HIS A 59 -17.38 15.80 37.08
N PRO A 60 -17.85 15.32 35.91
CA PRO A 60 -18.93 14.36 35.72
C PRO A 60 -18.55 12.94 36.19
N CYS A 61 -19.55 12.09 36.45
CA CYS A 61 -19.30 10.72 36.88
C CYS A 61 -20.31 9.69 36.35
N VAL A 62 -19.84 8.45 36.33
CA VAL A 62 -20.58 7.23 35.98
C VAL A 62 -20.33 6.19 37.04
N MET A 63 -21.40 5.62 37.58
CA MET A 63 -21.37 4.58 38.60
C MET A 63 -22.12 3.38 38.06
N ALA A 64 -21.42 2.26 37.87
CA ALA A 64 -22.00 1.05 37.28
C ALA A 64 -21.75 -0.16 38.18
N GLY A 65 -22.75 -1.03 38.30
CA GLY A 65 -22.63 -2.29 39.01
C GLY A 65 -23.95 -2.79 39.56
N ASP A 66 -23.89 -3.70 40.52
CA ASP A 66 -25.07 -4.31 41.13
C ASP A 66 -25.57 -3.46 42.31
N TRP A 67 -26.66 -2.73 42.06
CA TRP A 67 -27.27 -1.83 43.04
C TRP A 67 -28.33 -2.51 43.92
N ASN A 68 -28.79 -3.72 43.54
CA ASN A 68 -29.96 -4.37 44.12
C ASN A 68 -31.18 -3.42 44.27
N ALA A 69 -31.26 -2.38 43.43
CA ALA A 69 -32.29 -1.36 43.43
C ALA A 69 -33.30 -1.68 42.32
N LYS A 70 -34.52 -2.04 42.69
CA LYS A 70 -35.55 -2.53 41.76
C LYS A 70 -36.58 -1.44 41.53
N HIS A 71 -36.74 -1.01 40.29
CA HIS A 71 -37.78 -0.06 39.89
C HIS A 71 -38.11 -0.22 38.39
N PRO A 72 -39.39 -0.08 37.98
CA PRO A 72 -39.80 -0.14 36.58
C PRO A 72 -39.09 0.86 35.64
N ALA A 73 -38.66 2.01 36.16
CA ALA A 73 -37.96 3.06 35.40
C ALA A 73 -36.65 2.60 34.74
N TRP A 74 -36.03 1.52 35.21
CA TRP A 74 -34.84 0.91 34.60
C TRP A 74 -35.06 -0.58 34.30
N ASN A 75 -36.26 -0.90 33.83
CA ASN A 75 -36.65 -2.23 33.32
C ASN A 75 -36.56 -3.36 34.35
N SER A 76 -36.65 -3.07 35.65
CA SER A 76 -36.92 -4.09 36.67
C SER A 76 -38.42 -4.35 36.76
N ARG A 77 -38.82 -5.60 37.02
CA ARG A 77 -40.25 -5.97 36.99
C ARG A 77 -41.02 -5.56 38.24
N VAL A 78 -40.31 -5.38 39.35
CA VAL A 78 -40.89 -5.07 40.65
C VAL A 78 -40.21 -3.84 41.23
N GLU A 79 -40.89 -3.20 42.17
CA GLU A 79 -40.35 -2.05 42.87
C GLU A 79 -39.96 -2.45 44.30
N ASN A 80 -38.76 -2.05 44.75
CA ASN A 80 -38.34 -2.21 46.15
C ASN A 80 -38.09 -0.84 46.82
N PRO A 81 -38.06 -0.76 48.17
CA PRO A 81 -37.82 0.50 48.88
C PRO A 81 -36.52 1.22 48.47
N ARG A 82 -35.49 0.45 48.08
CA ARG A 82 -34.22 0.99 47.58
C ARG A 82 -34.39 1.69 46.24
N GLY A 83 -35.08 1.07 45.28
CA GLY A 83 -35.36 1.65 43.97
C GLY A 83 -36.20 2.91 44.07
N ARG A 84 -37.22 2.93 44.95
CA ARG A 84 -38.00 4.16 45.23
C ARG A 84 -37.15 5.32 45.72
N ARG A 85 -36.27 5.06 46.69
CA ARG A 85 -35.39 6.10 47.24
C ARG A 85 -34.32 6.54 46.24
N LEU A 86 -33.78 5.62 45.45
CA LEU A 86 -32.82 5.94 44.39
C LEU A 86 -33.44 6.84 43.33
N LEU A 87 -34.68 6.57 42.91
CA LEU A 87 -35.40 7.43 41.97
C LEU A 87 -35.68 8.82 42.58
N HIS A 88 -36.13 8.87 43.84
CA HIS A 88 -36.37 10.13 44.52
C HIS A 88 -35.09 10.99 44.65
N ASP A 89 -33.96 10.35 44.98
CA ASP A 89 -32.67 11.04 45.02
C ASP A 89 -32.19 11.46 43.63
N ALA A 90 -32.48 10.68 42.58
CA ALA A 90 -32.17 11.02 41.20
C ALA A 90 -32.85 12.33 40.78
N GLU A 91 -34.13 12.48 41.14
CA GLU A 91 -34.91 13.71 40.90
C GLU A 91 -34.43 14.89 41.75
N THR A 92 -34.02 14.63 43.00
CA THR A 92 -33.63 15.69 43.96
C THR A 92 -32.20 16.20 43.74
N LEU A 93 -31.28 15.32 43.36
CA LEU A 93 -29.85 15.60 43.21
C LEU A 93 -29.43 15.73 41.73
N ASP A 94 -30.39 15.70 40.81
CA ASP A 94 -30.20 15.88 39.36
C ASP A 94 -29.17 14.91 38.74
N PHE A 95 -29.40 13.61 38.95
CA PHE A 95 -28.65 12.55 38.29
C PHE A 95 -29.59 11.56 37.59
N SER A 96 -29.09 10.82 36.61
CA SER A 96 -29.88 9.87 35.83
C SER A 96 -29.55 8.43 36.19
N VAL A 97 -30.58 7.57 36.17
CA VAL A 97 -30.45 6.11 36.39
C VAL A 97 -30.99 5.39 35.17
N SER A 98 -30.25 4.40 34.67
CA SER A 98 -30.63 3.62 33.50
C SER A 98 -30.21 2.16 33.64
N GLY A 99 -31.04 1.27 33.13
CA GLY A 99 -30.78 -0.17 33.07
C GLY A 99 -30.91 -0.70 31.64
N PRO A 100 -30.37 -1.89 31.35
CA PRO A 100 -30.45 -2.50 30.03
C PRO A 100 -31.88 -2.95 29.68
N ASP A 101 -32.11 -3.23 28.39
CA ASP A 101 -33.42 -3.64 27.86
C ASP A 101 -33.84 -5.07 28.24
N MET A 102 -32.92 -5.87 28.79
CA MET A 102 -33.17 -7.25 29.21
C MET A 102 -32.69 -7.50 30.65
N PRO A 103 -33.31 -8.45 31.37
CA PRO A 103 -32.89 -8.81 32.72
C PRO A 103 -31.42 -9.22 32.78
N THR A 104 -30.73 -8.78 33.82
CA THR A 104 -29.31 -9.03 34.05
C THR A 104 -29.06 -10.13 35.07
N HIS A 105 -29.99 -10.37 35.99
CA HIS A 105 -29.92 -11.42 37.00
C HIS A 105 -30.88 -12.57 36.70
N TYR A 106 -30.39 -13.81 36.76
CA TYR A 106 -31.13 -15.06 36.52
C TYR A 106 -30.90 -16.03 37.68
N PRO A 107 -31.66 -15.88 38.78
CA PRO A 107 -31.45 -16.68 39.98
C PRO A 107 -31.73 -18.17 39.77
N ASP A 108 -31.01 -19.01 40.51
CA ASP A 108 -31.11 -20.47 40.44
C ASP A 108 -32.34 -21.05 41.15
N GLN A 109 -32.93 -20.29 42.08
CA GLN A 109 -34.04 -20.75 42.90
C GLN A 109 -35.36 -20.62 42.16
N ALA A 110 -36.18 -21.68 42.14
CA ALA A 110 -37.44 -21.74 41.40
C ALA A 110 -38.46 -20.64 41.77
N ASN A 111 -38.36 -20.07 42.98
CA ASN A 111 -39.24 -19.01 43.48
C ASN A 111 -38.76 -17.60 43.11
N HIS A 112 -37.54 -17.47 42.60
CA HIS A 112 -36.98 -16.22 42.15
C HIS A 112 -37.03 -16.15 40.62
N ARG A 113 -37.44 -15.01 40.09
CA ARG A 113 -37.53 -14.81 38.65
C ARG A 113 -36.48 -13.79 38.20
N GLU A 114 -36.18 -13.73 36.91
CA GLU A 114 -35.14 -12.87 36.30
C GLU A 114 -35.37 -11.35 36.40
N ASP A 115 -34.41 -10.57 36.89
CA ASP A 115 -34.60 -9.13 37.14
C ASP A 115 -33.42 -8.27 36.70
N THR A 116 -33.61 -6.96 36.62
CA THR A 116 -32.55 -6.00 36.27
C THR A 116 -31.96 -5.42 37.56
N LEU A 117 -30.77 -5.87 37.93
CA LEU A 117 -30.06 -5.44 39.15
C LEU A 117 -28.79 -4.63 38.84
N ASP A 118 -28.11 -5.00 37.76
CA ASP A 118 -26.97 -4.28 37.21
C ASP A 118 -27.43 -3.03 36.43
N ILE A 119 -27.26 -1.85 37.05
CA ILE A 119 -27.73 -0.56 36.52
C ILE A 119 -26.60 0.48 36.52
N VAL A 120 -26.80 1.55 35.76
CA VAL A 120 -25.86 2.67 35.63
C VAL A 120 -26.49 3.95 36.16
N VAL A 121 -25.81 4.60 37.09
CA VAL A 121 -26.12 5.92 37.64
C VAL A 121 -25.10 6.91 37.08
N HIS A 122 -25.53 8.06 36.54
CA HIS A 122 -24.60 9.04 35.99
C HIS A 122 -25.06 10.49 36.16
N GLN A 123 -24.09 11.40 36.25
CA GLN A 123 -24.33 12.84 36.37
C GLN A 123 -23.36 13.63 35.49
N GLY A 124 -23.88 14.67 34.81
CA GLY A 124 -23.07 15.59 34.01
C GLY A 124 -22.47 15.01 32.72
N LEU A 125 -22.94 13.85 32.25
CA LEU A 125 -22.49 13.24 31.00
C LEU A 125 -22.98 14.02 29.78
N THR A 126 -22.06 14.37 28.89
CA THR A 126 -22.34 15.05 27.61
C THR A 126 -22.35 14.11 26.40
N CYS A 127 -22.11 12.81 26.62
CA CYS A 127 -22.02 11.78 25.58
C CYS A 127 -23.26 10.88 25.56
N GLN A 128 -23.56 10.27 24.40
CA GLN A 128 -24.62 9.25 24.32
C GLN A 128 -24.18 7.96 25.02
N MET A 129 -25.08 7.32 25.77
CA MET A 129 -24.80 6.06 26.45
C MET A 129 -25.72 4.95 25.92
N THR A 130 -25.15 3.80 25.55
CA THR A 130 -25.89 2.58 25.24
C THR A 130 -25.49 1.44 26.17
N GLN A 131 -26.42 0.52 26.45
CA GLN A 131 -26.19 -0.62 27.34
C GLN A 131 -26.58 -1.92 26.64
N ASP A 132 -25.61 -2.82 26.44
CA ASP A 132 -25.83 -4.11 25.78
C ASP A 132 -25.55 -5.27 26.75
N VAL A 133 -26.50 -6.20 26.87
CA VAL A 133 -26.32 -7.41 27.70
C VAL A 133 -25.63 -8.50 26.89
N ILE A 134 -24.47 -8.98 27.34
CA ILE A 134 -23.77 -10.09 26.68
C ILE A 134 -24.41 -11.41 27.12
N VAL A 135 -25.22 -11.98 26.23
CA VAL A 135 -25.98 -13.21 26.51
C VAL A 135 -25.13 -14.49 26.49
N ASP A 136 -23.86 -14.49 26.02
CA ASP A 136 -23.20 -15.75 25.59
C ASP A 136 -21.94 -16.22 26.35
N GLU A 137 -21.48 -15.55 27.42
CA GLU A 137 -20.08 -15.78 27.84
C GLU A 137 -19.83 -16.43 29.21
N PHE A 138 -20.72 -16.34 30.20
CA PHE A 138 -20.35 -16.73 31.58
C PHE A 138 -21.33 -17.69 32.29
N LEU A 139 -20.81 -18.41 33.30
CA LEU A 139 -21.53 -19.36 34.17
C LEU A 139 -22.19 -18.70 35.40
N SER A 140 -22.13 -17.37 35.48
CA SER A 140 -22.72 -16.57 36.56
C SER A 140 -24.24 -16.49 36.43
N ASP A 141 -24.93 -16.28 37.56
CA ASP A 141 -26.33 -15.90 37.61
C ASP A 141 -26.55 -14.44 37.18
N HIS A 142 -25.49 -13.63 37.10
CA HIS A 142 -25.50 -12.32 36.44
C HIS A 142 -24.96 -12.38 35.01
N LEU A 143 -25.61 -11.68 34.09
CA LEU A 143 -25.12 -11.41 32.75
C LEU A 143 -24.34 -10.09 32.72
N PRO A 144 -23.15 -10.05 32.09
CA PRO A 144 -22.40 -8.81 32.01
C PRO A 144 -23.10 -7.80 31.10
N VAL A 145 -23.09 -6.55 31.56
CA VAL A 145 -23.58 -5.40 30.82
C VAL A 145 -22.40 -4.61 30.26
N VAL A 146 -22.41 -4.37 28.95
CA VAL A 146 -21.45 -3.48 28.29
C VAL A 146 -22.08 -2.12 28.15
N VAL A 147 -21.50 -1.14 28.83
CA VAL A 147 -21.88 0.27 28.73
C VAL A 147 -20.96 0.94 27.70
N THR A 148 -21.52 1.46 26.62
CA THR A 148 -20.78 2.18 25.58
C THR A 148 -21.10 3.66 25.69
N LEU A 149 -20.06 4.48 25.90
CA LEU A 149 -20.15 5.94 25.90
C LEU A 149 -19.64 6.48 24.56
N LEU A 150 -20.53 7.10 23.78
CA LEU A 150 -20.27 7.64 22.45
C LEU A 150 -20.16 9.17 22.51
N ASP A 151 -18.94 9.65 22.30
CA ASP A 151 -18.65 11.08 22.24
C ASP A 151 -19.03 11.67 20.87
N ALA A 152 -19.64 12.85 20.87
CA ALA A 152 -19.95 13.59 19.65
C ALA A 152 -18.72 14.44 19.24
N ALA A 153 -17.83 13.81 18.44
CA ALA A 153 -16.73 14.34 17.60
C ALA A 153 -15.29 14.35 18.19
N PRO A 154 -14.23 14.35 17.35
CA PRO A 154 -14.11 13.91 15.96
C PRO A 154 -13.77 12.42 15.93
N LYS A 155 -14.15 11.72 14.85
CA LYS A 155 -13.63 10.37 14.62
C LYS A 155 -12.09 10.46 14.54
N MET A 156 -11.38 10.03 15.59
CA MET A 156 -10.15 9.29 15.34
C MET A 156 -10.61 8.17 14.43
N ALA A 157 -10.37 8.31 13.12
CA ALA A 157 -10.85 7.37 12.14
C ALA A 157 -10.49 5.99 12.68
N PRO A 158 -11.49 5.11 12.98
CA PRO A 158 -11.18 3.77 13.39
C PRO A 158 -10.21 3.25 12.33
N ARG A 159 -9.03 2.75 12.74
CA ARG A 159 -8.02 2.23 11.79
C ARG A 159 -8.78 1.35 10.82
N THR A 160 -9.08 1.87 9.63
CA THR A 160 -10.04 1.24 8.75
C THR A 160 -9.41 -0.10 8.45
N PRO A 161 -10.08 -1.23 8.77
CA PRO A 161 -9.49 -2.53 8.50
C PRO A 161 -9.10 -2.51 7.03
N PRO A 162 -7.83 -2.85 6.70
CA PRO A 162 -7.30 -2.57 5.38
C PRO A 162 -8.26 -3.17 4.35
N ARG A 163 -8.73 -2.35 3.41
CA ARG A 163 -9.71 -2.77 2.42
C ARG A 163 -8.99 -3.24 1.17
N ARG A 164 -9.45 -4.34 0.59
CA ARG A 164 -8.98 -4.83 -0.71
C ARG A 164 -9.88 -4.25 -1.79
N ARG A 165 -9.27 -3.58 -2.77
CA ARG A 165 -9.94 -3.22 -4.02
C ARG A 165 -10.26 -4.49 -4.81
N CYS A 166 -11.52 -4.68 -5.16
CA CYS A 166 -12.00 -5.76 -6.00
C CYS A 166 -12.67 -5.15 -7.24
N ILE A 167 -12.16 -5.48 -8.42
CA ILE A 167 -12.65 -4.95 -9.68
C ILE A 167 -13.59 -5.98 -10.30
N ASP A 168 -14.81 -5.58 -10.66
CA ASP A 168 -15.70 -6.38 -11.49
C ASP A 168 -15.38 -6.11 -12.98
N TRP A 169 -14.66 -7.04 -13.60
CA TRP A 169 -14.24 -6.89 -15.00
C TRP A 169 -15.40 -6.85 -15.98
N ARG A 170 -16.57 -7.42 -15.67
CA ARG A 170 -17.74 -7.36 -16.57
C ARG A 170 -18.34 -5.97 -16.62
N VAL A 171 -18.38 -5.28 -15.47
CA VAL A 171 -18.83 -3.87 -15.39
C VAL A 171 -17.83 -2.97 -16.11
N PHE A 172 -16.53 -3.22 -15.92
CA PHE A 172 -15.46 -2.50 -16.62
C PHE A 172 -15.56 -2.65 -18.14
N GLU A 173 -15.69 -3.89 -18.64
CA GLU A 173 -15.82 -4.18 -20.07
C GLU A 173 -17.08 -3.53 -20.67
N ARG A 174 -18.22 -3.62 -19.99
CA ARG A 174 -19.48 -3.00 -20.44
C ARG A 174 -19.38 -1.47 -20.53
N ALA A 175 -18.83 -0.82 -19.51
CA ALA A 175 -18.67 0.64 -19.49
C ALA A 175 -17.80 1.14 -20.66
N LEU A 176 -16.80 0.36 -21.07
CA LEU A 176 -15.95 0.69 -22.21
C LEU A 176 -16.61 0.38 -23.57
N ASP A 177 -17.46 -0.64 -23.66
CA ASP A 177 -18.19 -0.96 -24.89
C ASP A 177 -19.34 0.00 -25.16
N GLU A 178 -19.97 0.58 -24.14
CA GLU A 178 -21.03 1.60 -24.26
C GLU A 178 -20.46 2.99 -24.60
N ALA A 179 -19.16 3.22 -24.36
CA ALA A 179 -18.52 4.49 -24.63
C ALA A 179 -18.47 4.84 -26.14
N PRO A 180 -18.62 6.14 -26.49
CA PRO A 180 -18.52 6.58 -27.88
C PRO A 180 -17.10 6.36 -28.42
N GLN A 181 -16.99 5.92 -29.67
CA GLN A 181 -15.69 5.78 -30.31
C GLN A 181 -15.20 7.13 -30.82
N PRO A 182 -14.03 7.61 -30.36
CA PRO A 182 -13.46 8.84 -30.88
C PRO A 182 -13.01 8.66 -32.33
N ARG A 183 -12.98 9.76 -33.08
CA ARG A 183 -12.38 9.81 -34.41
C ARG A 183 -10.87 9.56 -34.30
N PRO A 184 -10.24 8.92 -35.30
CA PRO A 184 -8.79 8.78 -35.33
C PRO A 184 -8.12 10.16 -35.24
N PRO A 185 -7.15 10.38 -34.33
CA PRO A 185 -6.48 11.66 -34.23
C PRO A 185 -5.50 11.84 -35.39
N ASP A 186 -5.44 13.05 -35.94
CA ASP A 186 -4.60 13.38 -37.11
C ASP A 186 -3.51 14.42 -36.81
N THR A 187 -3.66 15.20 -35.73
CA THR A 187 -2.72 16.26 -35.33
C THR A 187 -2.07 15.97 -33.96
N PRO A 188 -0.88 16.53 -33.66
CA PRO A 188 -0.24 16.37 -32.35
C PRO A 188 -1.14 16.74 -31.16
N ALA A 189 -1.90 17.85 -31.27
CA ALA A 189 -2.85 18.27 -30.25
C ALA A 189 -3.99 17.25 -30.07
N SER A 190 -4.56 16.75 -31.17
CA SER A 190 -5.61 15.73 -31.14
C SER A 190 -5.12 14.40 -30.56
N ILE A 191 -3.85 14.04 -30.76
CA ILE A 191 -3.22 12.86 -30.15
C ILE A 191 -3.14 13.02 -28.63
N ASN A 192 -2.69 14.18 -28.14
CA ASN A 192 -2.62 14.47 -26.72
C ASN A 192 -4.00 14.43 -26.06
N GLU A 193 -5.00 15.02 -26.71
CA GLU A 193 -6.39 14.99 -26.25
C GLU A 193 -6.92 13.55 -26.24
N SER A 194 -6.76 12.80 -27.33
CA SER A 194 -7.21 11.41 -27.42
C SER A 194 -6.55 10.50 -26.38
N ALA A 195 -5.27 10.69 -26.07
CA ALA A 195 -4.57 9.95 -25.02
C ALA A 195 -5.12 10.29 -23.63
N THR A 196 -5.43 11.56 -23.37
CA THR A 196 -6.04 12.03 -22.12
C THR A 196 -7.47 11.49 -21.98
N SER A 197 -8.31 11.65 -22.98
CA SER A 197 -9.70 11.16 -22.99
C SER A 197 -9.76 9.65 -22.80
N PHE A 198 -8.87 8.89 -23.45
CA PHE A 198 -8.79 7.44 -23.25
C PHE A 198 -8.37 7.07 -21.82
N THR A 199 -7.43 7.82 -21.23
CA THR A 199 -7.01 7.63 -19.84
C THR A 199 -8.16 7.90 -18.85
N VAL A 200 -8.89 9.00 -19.04
CA VAL A 200 -10.07 9.36 -18.23
C VAL A 200 -11.18 8.33 -18.39
N LEU A 201 -11.41 7.82 -19.61
CA LEU A 201 -12.37 6.75 -19.85
C LEU A 201 -12.01 5.48 -19.08
N LEU A 202 -10.74 5.07 -19.09
CA LEU A 202 -10.29 3.91 -18.32
C LEU A 202 -10.41 4.14 -16.81
N GLN A 203 -10.07 5.33 -16.31
CA GLN A 203 -10.20 5.67 -14.90
C GLN A 203 -11.65 5.67 -14.42
N SER A 204 -12.58 6.24 -15.20
CA SER A 204 -14.01 6.25 -14.89
C SER A 204 -14.61 4.83 -14.92
N ALA A 205 -14.27 4.02 -15.93
CA ALA A 205 -14.68 2.62 -15.98
C ALA A 205 -14.12 1.81 -14.80
N LEU A 206 -12.86 2.03 -14.42
CA LEU A 206 -12.26 1.40 -13.24
C LEU A 206 -12.92 1.85 -11.94
N ALA A 207 -13.24 3.13 -11.80
CA ALA A 207 -13.92 3.66 -10.62
C ALA A 207 -15.33 3.04 -10.47
N ALA A 208 -16.09 2.94 -11.56
CA ALA A 208 -17.40 2.29 -11.57
C ALA A 208 -17.33 0.78 -11.26
N ALA A 209 -16.28 0.11 -11.73
CA ALA A 209 -16.10 -1.33 -11.53
C ALA A 209 -15.45 -1.70 -10.18
N THR A 210 -14.81 -0.75 -9.48
CA THR A 210 -14.06 -1.02 -8.25
C THR A 210 -14.96 -0.95 -7.03
N THR A 211 -15.05 -2.07 -6.31
CA THR A 211 -15.67 -2.13 -4.99
C THR A 211 -14.60 -2.33 -3.92
N GLU A 212 -14.67 -1.56 -2.84
CA GLU A 212 -13.81 -1.79 -1.68
C GLU A 212 -14.45 -2.83 -0.76
N ARG A 213 -13.82 -4.00 -0.66
CA ARG A 213 -14.24 -5.03 0.27
C ARG A 213 -13.31 -5.01 1.48
N PRO A 214 -13.80 -5.20 2.72
CA PRO A 214 -12.91 -5.44 3.85
C PRO A 214 -11.98 -6.60 3.49
N LEU A 215 -10.68 -6.49 3.83
CA LEU A 215 -9.83 -7.68 3.77
C LEU A 215 -10.53 -8.78 4.56
N PRO A 216 -10.55 -10.03 4.06
CA PRO A 216 -11.07 -11.13 4.86
C PRO A 216 -10.35 -11.06 6.18
N THR A 217 -11.09 -10.81 7.27
CA THR A 217 -10.57 -11.09 8.59
C THR A 217 -10.27 -12.58 8.55
N THR A 218 -8.99 -12.92 8.46
CA THR A 218 -8.52 -14.26 8.78
C THR A 218 -8.74 -14.44 10.28
N TYR A 219 -10.00 -14.54 10.69
CA TYR A 219 -10.31 -15.51 11.71
C TYR A 219 -9.87 -16.82 11.07
N THR A 220 -8.80 -17.41 11.59
CA THR A 220 -8.59 -18.85 11.50
C THR A 220 -9.96 -19.46 11.74
N GLN A 221 -10.60 -19.97 10.68
CA GLN A 221 -11.94 -20.51 10.81
C GLN A 221 -11.83 -21.59 11.88
N LEU A 222 -12.53 -21.38 13.01
CA LEU A 222 -12.50 -22.34 14.10
C LEU A 222 -12.82 -23.72 13.53
N PRO A 223 -12.06 -24.77 13.87
CA PRO A 223 -12.28 -26.10 13.35
C PRO A 223 -13.76 -26.50 13.46
N PRO A 224 -14.33 -27.23 12.47
CA PRO A 224 -15.74 -27.62 12.49
C PRO A 224 -16.19 -28.29 13.80
N ARG A 225 -15.28 -29.01 14.45
CA ARG A 225 -15.49 -29.64 15.78
C ARG A 225 -15.75 -28.62 16.89
N LEU A 226 -15.00 -27.51 16.93
CA LEU A 226 -15.17 -26.42 17.89
C LEU A 226 -16.49 -25.67 17.66
N LEU A 227 -16.84 -25.41 16.40
CA LEU A 227 -18.13 -24.80 16.05
C LEU A 227 -19.31 -25.67 16.47
N ALA A 228 -19.20 -27.00 16.32
CA ALA A 228 -20.23 -27.93 16.78
C ALA A 228 -20.39 -27.91 18.31
N LEU A 229 -19.29 -27.85 19.07
CA LEU A 229 -19.33 -27.73 20.53
C LEU A 229 -19.96 -26.41 21.00
N ILE A 230 -19.64 -25.28 20.35
CA ILE A 230 -20.25 -23.98 20.64
C ILE A 230 -21.76 -24.00 20.35
N ARG A 231 -22.18 -24.60 19.22
CA ARG A 231 -23.61 -24.77 18.89
C ARG A 231 -24.33 -25.61 19.94
N ARG A 232 -23.70 -26.69 20.43
CA ARG A 232 -24.24 -27.55 21.49
C ARG A 232 -24.37 -26.79 22.82
N LYS A 233 -23.35 -26.02 23.23
CA LYS A 233 -23.39 -25.15 24.41
C LYS A 233 -24.59 -24.20 24.34
N ARG A 234 -24.76 -23.50 23.22
CA ARG A 234 -25.87 -22.56 22.99
C ARG A 234 -27.24 -23.23 23.05
N ALA A 235 -27.39 -24.42 22.46
CA ALA A 235 -28.64 -25.17 22.50
C ALA A 235 -29.01 -25.63 23.92
N LEU A 236 -28.04 -26.11 24.70
CA LEU A 236 -28.24 -26.49 26.10
C LEU A 236 -28.59 -25.29 26.98
N ARG A 237 -27.95 -24.14 26.75
CA ARG A 237 -28.25 -22.90 27.47
C ARG A 237 -29.69 -22.45 27.26
N ARG A 238 -30.15 -22.38 26.01
CA ARG A 238 -31.55 -22.03 25.69
C ARG A 238 -32.54 -22.98 26.37
N ARG A 239 -32.28 -24.29 26.34
CA ARG A 239 -33.15 -25.27 26.98
C ARG A 239 -33.12 -25.19 28.51
N TRP A 240 -31.98 -24.88 29.13
CA TRP A 240 -31.90 -24.65 30.57
C TRP A 240 -32.63 -23.37 31.00
N GLN A 241 -32.52 -22.29 30.22
CA GLN A 241 -33.25 -21.04 30.51
C GLN A 241 -34.78 -21.24 30.52
N LEU A 242 -35.29 -22.13 29.67
CA LEU A 242 -36.72 -22.48 29.59
C LEU A 242 -37.16 -23.47 30.66
N THR A 243 -36.36 -24.51 30.95
CA THR A 243 -36.78 -25.63 31.81
C THR A 243 -36.31 -25.55 33.25
N ARG A 244 -35.28 -24.75 33.53
CA ARG A 244 -34.57 -24.63 34.83
C ARG A 244 -34.14 -25.96 35.45
N CYS A 245 -33.99 -27.01 34.62
CA CYS A 245 -33.65 -28.35 35.08
C CYS A 245 -32.19 -28.44 35.58
N PRO A 246 -31.93 -28.93 36.82
CA PRO A 246 -30.59 -29.08 37.37
C PRO A 246 -29.66 -29.97 36.53
N ARG A 247 -30.21 -31.04 35.94
CA ARG A 247 -29.47 -31.95 35.05
C ARG A 247 -28.94 -31.24 33.80
N MET A 248 -29.75 -30.34 33.23
CA MET A 248 -29.35 -29.55 32.05
C MET A 248 -28.28 -28.51 32.39
N ARG A 249 -28.29 -27.98 33.62
CA ARG A 249 -27.24 -27.09 34.12
C ARG A 249 -25.90 -27.80 34.28
N ALA A 250 -25.91 -29.04 34.79
CA ALA A 250 -24.71 -29.86 34.90
C ALA A 250 -24.11 -30.16 33.52
N GLU A 251 -24.96 -30.51 32.54
CA GLU A 251 -24.52 -30.73 31.16
C GLU A 251 -23.98 -29.45 30.49
N LEU A 252 -24.66 -28.30 30.69
CA LEU A 252 -24.19 -27.01 30.20
C LEU A 252 -22.81 -26.66 30.77
N ARG A 253 -22.59 -26.85 32.07
CA ARG A 253 -21.28 -26.63 32.72
C ARG A 253 -20.18 -27.50 32.11
N ALA A 254 -20.45 -28.80 31.94
CA ALA A 254 -19.50 -29.72 31.33
C ALA A 254 -19.15 -29.34 29.88
N VAL A 255 -20.15 -28.95 29.07
CA VAL A 255 -19.91 -28.53 27.69
C VAL A 255 -19.22 -27.16 27.61
N ALA A 256 -19.54 -26.24 28.53
CA ALA A 256 -18.88 -24.94 28.60
C ALA A 256 -17.39 -25.06 28.92
N GLU A 257 -17.02 -25.92 29.88
CA GLU A 257 -15.61 -26.14 30.21
C GLU A 257 -14.88 -26.80 29.03
N ARG A 258 -15.49 -27.80 28.38
CA ARG A 258 -14.92 -28.42 27.17
C ARG A 258 -14.71 -27.43 26.03
N VAL A 259 -15.62 -26.48 25.82
CA VAL A 259 -15.46 -25.42 24.82
C VAL A 259 -14.30 -24.50 25.19
N LYS A 260 -14.18 -24.12 26.46
CA LYS A 260 -13.10 -23.28 26.96
C LYS A 260 -11.74 -23.95 26.79
N THR A 261 -11.59 -25.20 27.21
CA THR A 261 -10.34 -25.98 27.03
C THR A 261 -10.00 -26.09 25.54
N ALA A 262 -10.94 -26.52 24.70
CA ALA A 262 -10.67 -26.68 23.28
C ALA A 262 -10.34 -25.37 22.55
N LEU A 263 -10.90 -24.23 23.00
CA LEU A 263 -10.55 -22.91 22.45
C LEU A 263 -9.14 -22.49 22.85
N ASN A 264 -8.76 -22.73 24.11
CA ASN A 264 -7.39 -22.47 24.58
C ASN A 264 -6.38 -23.36 23.85
N ASP A 265 -6.65 -24.66 23.74
CA ASP A 265 -5.77 -25.61 23.04
C ASP A 265 -5.58 -25.19 21.57
N HIS A 266 -6.67 -24.85 20.88
CA HIS A 266 -6.58 -24.39 19.49
C HIS A 266 -5.83 -23.06 19.35
N ALA A 267 -5.98 -22.14 20.29
CA ALA A 267 -5.24 -20.88 20.30
C ALA A 267 -3.74 -21.12 20.52
N THR A 268 -3.38 -22.01 21.44
CA THR A 268 -2.00 -22.43 21.72
C THR A 268 -1.38 -23.12 20.51
N GLU A 269 -2.04 -24.14 19.95
CA GLU A 269 -1.56 -24.86 18.75
C GLU A 269 -1.40 -23.93 17.54
N SER A 270 -2.33 -22.99 17.35
CA SER A 270 -2.23 -22.01 16.27
C SER A 270 -1.08 -21.02 16.48
N TRP A 271 -0.77 -20.69 17.72
CA TRP A 271 0.34 -19.81 18.07
C TRP A 271 1.68 -20.53 17.91
N GLU A 272 1.80 -21.76 18.40
CA GLU A 272 2.97 -22.62 18.25
C GLU A 272 3.29 -22.87 16.78
N ARG A 273 2.29 -23.26 15.97
CA ARG A 273 2.46 -23.40 14.52
C ARG A 273 2.91 -22.10 13.85
N GLY A 274 2.36 -20.97 14.28
CA GLY A 274 2.76 -19.65 13.79
C GLY A 274 4.20 -19.27 14.17
N LEU A 275 4.67 -19.70 15.35
CA LEU A 275 6.06 -19.55 15.79
C LEU A 275 7.00 -20.46 15.01
N ASP A 276 6.64 -21.73 14.80
CA ASP A 276 7.43 -22.69 14.04
C ASP A 276 7.57 -22.26 12.56
N GLU A 277 6.48 -21.82 11.94
CA GLU A 277 6.52 -21.27 10.57
C GLU A 277 7.34 -19.98 10.47
N ALA A 278 7.41 -19.20 11.55
CA ALA A 278 8.18 -17.96 11.59
C ALA A 278 9.66 -18.20 11.93
N SER A 279 9.99 -19.20 12.73
CA SER A 279 11.36 -19.53 13.13
C SER A 279 12.20 -20.09 11.97
N THR A 280 11.55 -20.69 10.97
CA THR A 280 12.21 -21.17 9.74
C THR A 280 12.87 -20.06 8.90
N ASP A 281 12.44 -18.81 9.02
CA ASP A 281 12.94 -17.69 8.22
C ASP A 281 13.04 -16.41 9.08
N TRP A 282 14.26 -15.90 9.25
CA TRP A 282 14.54 -14.65 9.96
C TRP A 282 13.63 -13.49 9.51
N VAL A 283 13.27 -13.41 8.23
CA VAL A 283 12.39 -12.35 7.69
C VAL A 283 10.95 -12.50 8.20
N ARG A 284 10.47 -13.73 8.39
CA ARG A 284 9.14 -14.02 8.95
C ARG A 284 9.11 -13.78 10.45
N LEU A 285 10.11 -14.25 11.18
CA LEU A 285 10.29 -13.97 12.62
C LEU A 285 10.32 -12.47 12.89
N HIS A 286 11.13 -11.72 12.13
CA HIS A 286 11.22 -10.28 12.25
C HIS A 286 9.90 -9.56 11.92
N ARG A 287 9.10 -10.07 10.96
CA ARG A 287 7.74 -9.57 10.67
C ARG A 287 6.76 -9.86 11.81
N LEU A 288 6.82 -11.05 12.41
CA LEU A 288 5.98 -11.45 13.54
C LEU A 288 6.27 -10.57 14.76
N CYS A 289 7.54 -10.40 15.13
CA CYS A 289 7.96 -9.50 16.22
C CYS A 289 7.47 -8.07 16.00
N ARG A 290 7.53 -7.55 14.76
CA ARG A 290 7.01 -6.20 14.45
C ARG A 290 5.50 -6.09 14.53
N ARG A 291 4.74 -7.10 14.09
CA ARG A 291 3.28 -7.12 14.27
C ARG A 291 2.90 -7.09 15.75
N LEU A 292 3.61 -7.85 16.59
CA LEU A 292 3.36 -7.91 18.03
C LEU A 292 3.68 -6.59 18.73
N ASN A 293 4.78 -5.94 18.32
CA ASN A 293 5.19 -4.66 18.88
C ASN A 293 4.37 -3.47 18.33
N GLY A 294 3.62 -3.66 17.24
CA GLY A 294 2.86 -2.59 16.59
C GLY A 294 3.73 -1.43 16.09
N ALA A 295 5.05 -1.65 15.99
CA ALA A 295 6.01 -0.63 15.62
C ALA A 295 5.87 -0.27 14.14
N ALA A 296 5.70 1.02 13.85
CA ALA A 296 5.79 1.53 12.49
C ALA A 296 7.20 1.26 11.92
N ASP A 297 7.32 1.19 10.59
CA ASP A 297 8.64 1.23 9.98
C ASP A 297 9.35 2.51 10.45
N PRO A 298 10.61 2.41 10.93
CA PRO A 298 11.33 3.60 11.37
C PRO A 298 11.46 4.56 10.18
N ILE A 299 11.00 5.79 10.38
CA ILE A 299 11.15 6.87 9.40
C ILE A 299 12.65 7.04 9.18
N ARG A 300 13.08 6.89 7.93
CA ARG A 300 14.48 7.11 7.53
C ARG A 300 14.60 8.54 7.04
N PRO A 301 15.15 9.47 7.85
CA PRO A 301 15.29 10.85 7.42
C PRO A 301 16.33 10.96 6.31
N LEU A 302 16.20 11.98 5.48
CA LEU A 302 17.21 12.33 4.47
C LEU A 302 17.97 13.56 4.90
N ARG A 303 19.26 13.59 4.61
CA ARG A 303 20.14 14.74 4.84
C ARG A 303 20.02 15.71 3.67
N HIS A 304 19.62 16.93 3.97
CA HIS A 304 19.65 18.05 3.05
C HIS A 304 21.10 18.55 2.88
N PRO A 305 21.47 19.16 1.73
CA PRO A 305 22.82 19.68 1.51
C PRO A 305 23.35 20.68 2.57
N ASP A 306 22.46 21.36 3.29
CA ASP A 306 22.79 22.25 4.41
C ASP A 306 23.14 21.52 5.73
N GLY A 307 23.09 20.18 5.73
CA GLY A 307 23.36 19.34 6.90
C GLY A 307 22.13 19.02 7.75
N THR A 308 20.95 19.60 7.47
CA THR A 308 19.70 19.33 8.20
C THR A 308 19.09 17.99 7.79
N LEU A 309 18.30 17.37 8.68
CA LEU A 309 17.60 16.12 8.42
C LEU A 309 16.10 16.38 8.20
N ARG A 310 15.55 15.85 7.10
CA ARG A 310 14.12 15.88 6.78
C ARG A 310 13.46 14.55 7.11
N TYR A 311 12.44 14.60 7.97
CA TYR A 311 11.69 13.43 8.46
C TYR A 311 10.34 13.28 7.77
N ASP A 312 9.73 14.41 7.40
CA ASP A 312 8.46 14.47 6.71
C ASP A 312 8.54 13.85 5.31
N ALA A 313 7.45 13.22 4.85
CA ALA A 313 7.41 12.55 3.56
C ALA A 313 7.52 13.52 2.38
N GLU A 314 6.94 14.72 2.52
CA GLU A 314 6.96 15.77 1.50
C GLU A 314 8.36 16.34 1.28
N GLY A 315 9.04 16.77 2.36
CA GLY A 315 10.41 17.27 2.30
C GLY A 315 11.42 16.22 1.85
N ARG A 316 11.20 14.94 2.18
CA ARG A 316 12.00 13.84 1.61
C ARG A 316 11.76 13.67 0.11
N ALA A 317 10.52 13.81 -0.34
CA ALA A 317 10.19 13.72 -1.77
C ALA A 317 10.81 14.88 -2.56
N GLU A 318 10.76 16.12 -2.06
CA GLU A 318 11.43 17.28 -2.67
C GLU A 318 12.95 17.09 -2.72
N LEU A 319 13.57 16.63 -1.63
CA LEU A 319 15.02 16.37 -1.59
C LEU A 319 15.46 15.36 -2.66
N PHE A 320 14.71 14.29 -2.84
CA PHE A 320 14.96 13.33 -3.91
C PHE A 320 14.72 13.94 -5.29
N ALA A 321 13.68 14.77 -5.45
CA ALA A 321 13.40 15.45 -6.71
C ALA A 321 14.53 16.41 -7.11
N ASP A 322 15.05 17.21 -6.17
CA ASP A 322 16.19 18.10 -6.40
C ASP A 322 17.47 17.33 -6.73
N HIS A 323 17.71 16.20 -6.04
CA HIS A 323 18.84 15.33 -6.32
C HIS A 323 18.76 14.75 -7.75
N LEU A 324 17.60 14.23 -8.13
CA LEU A 324 17.38 13.64 -9.45
C LEU A 324 17.40 14.68 -10.56
N GLN A 325 16.87 15.88 -10.33
CA GLN A 325 16.91 16.95 -11.33
C GLN A 325 18.36 17.32 -11.70
N ARG A 326 19.26 17.37 -10.72
CA ARG A 326 20.71 17.58 -10.96
C ARG A 326 21.36 16.40 -11.68
N GLN A 327 20.81 15.19 -11.50
CA GLN A 327 21.32 13.97 -12.14
C GLN A 327 20.87 13.84 -13.60
N PHE A 328 19.63 14.23 -13.91
CA PHE A 328 19.04 14.25 -15.26
C PHE A 328 19.43 15.50 -16.06
N SER A 329 20.62 16.05 -15.79
CA SER A 329 21.20 17.16 -16.57
C SER A 329 22.28 16.60 -17.49
N PRO A 330 22.40 17.12 -18.72
CA PRO A 330 23.47 16.72 -19.62
C PRO A 330 24.82 17.09 -19.01
N ASN A 331 25.86 16.31 -19.33
CA ASN A 331 27.23 16.68 -18.98
C ASN A 331 27.59 17.99 -19.71
N PRO A 332 28.39 18.88 -19.09
CA PRO A 332 28.90 20.06 -19.79
C PRO A 332 29.66 19.60 -21.04
N ALA A 333 29.29 20.15 -22.20
CA ALA A 333 29.97 19.84 -23.45
C ALA A 333 31.38 20.43 -23.42
N GLU A 334 32.39 19.63 -23.79
CA GLU A 334 33.76 20.14 -23.99
C GLU A 334 33.79 21.20 -25.11
N ASP A 335 32.95 21.01 -26.14
CA ASP A 335 32.73 21.97 -27.22
C ASP A 335 31.22 22.28 -27.37
N PRO A 336 30.76 23.42 -26.83
CA PRO A 336 29.36 23.85 -26.95
C PRO A 336 28.92 24.15 -28.38
N ALA A 337 29.83 24.60 -29.25
CA ALA A 337 29.49 24.91 -30.64
C ALA A 337 29.17 23.62 -31.40
N ARG A 338 30.00 22.59 -31.22
CA ARG A 338 29.76 21.26 -31.80
C ARG A 338 28.45 20.64 -31.30
N ALA A 339 28.12 20.80 -30.02
CA ALA A 339 26.85 20.31 -29.48
C ALA A 339 25.64 20.99 -30.15
N LEU A 340 25.69 22.30 -30.33
CA LEU A 340 24.65 23.08 -31.00
C LEU A 340 24.53 22.71 -32.49
N GLU A 341 25.65 22.47 -33.19
CA GLU A 341 25.65 21.98 -34.56
C GLU A 341 24.92 20.64 -34.69
N VAL A 342 25.21 19.68 -33.79
CA VAL A 342 24.55 18.37 -33.78
C VAL A 342 23.05 18.53 -33.54
N GLU A 343 22.65 19.37 -32.58
CA GLU A 343 21.24 19.66 -32.30
C GLU A 343 20.51 20.26 -33.52
N THR A 344 21.16 21.19 -34.21
CA THR A 344 20.63 21.83 -35.41
C THR A 344 20.52 20.83 -36.56
N ALA A 345 21.57 20.05 -36.83
CA ALA A 345 21.57 19.03 -37.88
C ALA A 345 20.50 17.96 -37.65
N VAL A 346 20.32 17.50 -36.41
CA VAL A 346 19.24 16.57 -36.03
C VAL A 346 17.87 17.20 -36.27
N ALA A 347 17.71 18.49 -35.97
CA ALA A 347 16.45 19.20 -36.19
C ALA A 347 16.12 19.32 -37.69
N GLU A 348 17.10 19.66 -38.51
CA GLU A 348 16.96 19.77 -39.97
C GLU A 348 16.65 18.42 -40.62
N GLN A 349 17.40 17.37 -40.30
CA GLN A 349 17.20 16.03 -40.88
C GLN A 349 15.83 15.43 -40.55
N LEU A 350 15.32 15.67 -39.34
CA LEU A 350 13.99 15.21 -38.93
C LEU A 350 12.85 16.13 -39.41
N GLY A 351 13.16 17.38 -39.77
CA GLY A 351 12.21 18.29 -40.40
C GLY A 351 12.03 18.03 -41.90
N ALA A 352 13.00 17.41 -42.55
CA ALA A 352 12.91 16.98 -43.94
C ALA A 352 11.87 15.87 -44.13
N PRO A 353 11.18 15.80 -45.28
CA PRO A 353 10.26 14.70 -45.57
C PRO A 353 11.01 13.36 -45.54
N PRO A 354 10.37 12.28 -45.02
CA PRO A 354 10.96 10.96 -45.01
C PRO A 354 11.23 10.46 -46.44
N PRO A 355 12.24 9.58 -46.64
CA PRO A 355 12.47 8.90 -47.91
C PRO A 355 11.20 8.20 -48.41
N ALA A 356 10.98 8.22 -49.73
CA ALA A 356 9.77 7.66 -50.34
C ALA A 356 9.67 6.12 -50.20
N ASP A 357 10.81 5.47 -49.98
CA ASP A 357 11.01 4.03 -49.82
C ASP A 357 10.97 3.56 -48.35
N GLU A 358 10.71 4.46 -47.39
CA GLU A 358 10.69 4.11 -45.97
C GLU A 358 9.51 3.17 -45.60
N GLU A 359 9.80 2.14 -44.78
CA GLU A 359 8.80 1.17 -44.32
C GLU A 359 7.61 1.85 -43.61
N VAL A 360 6.39 1.59 -44.10
CA VAL A 360 5.16 2.06 -43.46
C VAL A 360 4.80 1.13 -42.31
N LEU A 361 4.95 1.65 -41.09
CA LEU A 361 4.59 0.91 -39.87
C LEU A 361 3.11 1.04 -39.57
N PHE A 362 2.48 -0.09 -39.25
CA PHE A 362 1.07 -0.16 -38.86
C PHE A 362 0.82 -1.27 -37.84
N PHE A 363 -0.01 -0.99 -36.84
CA PHE A 363 -0.44 -1.95 -35.85
C PHE A 363 -1.88 -2.38 -36.08
N SER A 364 -2.11 -3.70 -36.11
CA SER A 364 -3.46 -4.28 -36.17
C SER A 364 -4.09 -4.40 -34.77
N PRO A 365 -5.43 -4.42 -34.66
CA PRO A 365 -6.11 -4.68 -33.37
C PRO A 365 -5.67 -5.99 -32.72
N SER A 366 -5.44 -7.03 -33.54
CA SER A 366 -4.96 -8.34 -33.09
C SER A 366 -3.55 -8.24 -32.49
N ALA A 367 -2.67 -7.42 -33.07
CA ALA A 367 -1.33 -7.17 -32.52
C ALA A 367 -1.42 -6.50 -31.14
N VAL A 368 -2.24 -5.45 -31.00
CA VAL A 368 -2.45 -4.76 -29.70
C VAL A 368 -2.97 -5.75 -28.65
N LYS A 369 -4.00 -6.55 -28.98
CA LYS A 369 -4.57 -7.54 -28.06
C LYS A 369 -3.54 -8.62 -27.66
N LYS A 370 -2.73 -9.09 -28.61
CA LYS A 370 -1.67 -10.09 -28.36
C LYS A 370 -0.58 -9.55 -27.43
N HIS A 371 -0.14 -8.31 -27.63
CA HIS A 371 0.85 -7.68 -26.76
C HIS A 371 0.27 -7.38 -25.37
N ALA A 372 -0.97 -6.89 -25.28
CA ALA A 372 -1.66 -6.65 -24.01
C ALA A 372 -1.76 -7.94 -23.18
N ALA A 373 -2.12 -9.07 -23.80
CA ALA A 373 -2.23 -10.38 -23.13
C ALA A 373 -0.92 -10.85 -22.46
N ARG A 374 0.24 -10.43 -22.99
CA ARG A 374 1.58 -10.79 -22.47
C ARG A 374 2.04 -9.91 -21.30
N LEU A 375 1.30 -8.85 -20.96
CA LEU A 375 1.65 -7.96 -19.86
C LEU A 375 1.60 -8.70 -18.50
N LYS A 376 2.66 -8.52 -17.70
CA LYS A 376 2.76 -9.08 -16.34
C LYS A 376 1.77 -8.36 -15.40
N LEU A 377 0.84 -9.10 -14.79
CA LEU A 377 -0.28 -8.54 -14.01
C LEU A 377 0.12 -7.79 -12.72
N ARG A 378 1.17 -8.25 -12.02
CA ARG A 378 1.57 -7.73 -10.70
C ARG A 378 2.60 -6.59 -10.79
N LYS A 379 2.48 -5.73 -11.79
CA LYS A 379 3.35 -4.55 -11.96
C LYS A 379 2.64 -3.31 -11.45
N ALA A 380 3.40 -2.41 -10.83
CA ALA A 380 2.88 -1.14 -10.35
C ALA A 380 2.43 -0.26 -11.54
N PRO A 381 1.28 0.43 -11.42
CA PRO A 381 0.81 1.36 -12.44
C PRO A 381 1.67 2.63 -12.47
N GLY A 382 1.51 3.43 -13.52
CA GLY A 382 2.09 4.78 -13.60
C GLY A 382 1.30 5.80 -12.78
N PRO A 383 1.55 7.11 -12.98
CA PRO A 383 0.83 8.18 -12.28
C PRO A 383 -0.68 8.20 -12.59
N ASP A 384 -1.09 7.60 -13.70
CA ASP A 384 -2.48 7.44 -14.13
C ASP A 384 -3.26 6.39 -13.32
N GLY A 385 -2.58 5.55 -12.54
CA GLY A 385 -3.20 4.48 -11.75
C GLY A 385 -3.72 3.29 -12.58
N ILE A 386 -3.51 3.27 -13.89
CA ILE A 386 -4.03 2.23 -14.78
C ILE A 386 -3.08 1.02 -14.75
N THR A 387 -3.63 -0.14 -14.40
CA THR A 387 -2.84 -1.37 -14.23
C THR A 387 -2.76 -2.19 -15.51
N ASN A 388 -1.75 -3.05 -15.61
CA ASN A 388 -1.64 -4.04 -16.69
C ASN A 388 -2.85 -4.98 -16.76
N ALA A 389 -3.53 -5.22 -15.64
CA ALA A 389 -4.76 -6.01 -15.61
C ALA A 389 -5.89 -5.31 -16.40
N ALA A 390 -6.04 -3.99 -16.24
CA ALA A 390 -7.02 -3.22 -16.99
C ALA A 390 -6.79 -3.31 -18.52
N LEU A 391 -5.53 -3.23 -18.97
CA LEU A 391 -5.20 -3.37 -20.40
C LEU A 391 -5.49 -4.77 -20.96
N ARG A 392 -5.40 -5.81 -20.13
CA ARG A 392 -5.73 -7.18 -20.52
C ARG A 392 -7.24 -7.43 -20.65
N HIS A 393 -8.05 -6.63 -19.96
CA HIS A 393 -9.51 -6.68 -19.97
C HIS A 393 -10.14 -5.63 -20.91
N LEU A 394 -9.37 -5.04 -21.83
CA LEU A 394 -9.96 -4.13 -22.81
C LEU A 394 -10.90 -4.89 -23.75
N PRO A 395 -12.17 -4.46 -23.91
CA PRO A 395 -13.06 -5.04 -24.89
C PRO A 395 -12.62 -4.63 -26.32
N HIS A 396 -13.19 -5.30 -27.33
CA HIS A 396 -12.76 -5.12 -28.72
C HIS A 396 -12.83 -3.66 -29.18
N ARG A 397 -13.90 -2.93 -28.83
CA ARG A 397 -14.06 -1.52 -29.21
C ARG A 397 -12.94 -0.65 -28.63
N ALA A 398 -12.58 -0.86 -27.37
CA ALA A 398 -11.49 -0.13 -26.71
C ALA A 398 -10.12 -0.47 -27.31
N VAL A 399 -9.88 -1.73 -27.69
CA VAL A 399 -8.65 -2.14 -28.40
C VAL A 399 -8.54 -1.43 -29.75
N VAL A 400 -9.64 -1.30 -30.49
CA VAL A 400 -9.66 -0.56 -31.78
C VAL A 400 -9.36 0.93 -31.57
N THR A 401 -9.94 1.55 -30.53
CA THR A 401 -9.63 2.95 -30.17
C THR A 401 -8.16 3.15 -29.84
N LEU A 402 -7.58 2.28 -29.02
CA LEU A 402 -6.16 2.34 -28.66
C LEU A 402 -5.25 2.10 -29.87
N MET A 403 -5.62 1.17 -30.75
CA MET A 403 -4.92 0.93 -32.02
C MET A 403 -4.91 2.18 -32.92
N ARG A 404 -6.06 2.87 -33.06
CA ARG A 404 -6.16 4.12 -33.83
C ARG A 404 -5.23 5.19 -33.28
N LEU A 405 -5.17 5.34 -31.95
CA LEU A 405 -4.23 6.25 -31.28
C LEU A 405 -2.77 5.86 -31.57
N TYR A 406 -2.41 4.58 -31.48
CA TYR A 406 -1.04 4.14 -31.78
C TYR A 406 -0.65 4.38 -33.25
N ASN A 407 -1.54 4.11 -34.21
CA ASN A 407 -1.27 4.35 -35.62
C ASN A 407 -1.21 5.86 -35.94
N ALA A 408 -1.95 6.69 -35.20
CA ALA A 408 -1.82 8.14 -35.30
C ALA A 408 -0.45 8.64 -34.79
N ILE A 409 0.07 8.05 -33.70
CA ILE A 409 1.44 8.31 -33.22
C ILE A 409 2.47 7.90 -34.29
N LEU A 410 2.30 6.72 -34.91
CA LEU A 410 3.19 6.26 -35.98
C LEU A 410 3.19 7.22 -37.19
N ARG A 411 2.02 7.75 -37.56
CA ARG A 411 1.84 8.63 -38.72
C ARG A 411 2.36 10.06 -38.49
N THR A 412 2.10 10.64 -37.31
CA THR A 412 2.50 12.03 -36.98
C THR A 412 3.89 12.13 -36.36
N ALA A 413 4.49 11.00 -35.98
CA ALA A 413 5.69 10.91 -35.16
C ALA A 413 5.62 11.66 -33.81
N HIS A 414 4.42 11.97 -33.32
CA HIS A 414 4.22 12.68 -32.06
C HIS A 414 3.88 11.70 -30.92
N PHE A 415 4.78 11.60 -29.94
CA PHE A 415 4.55 10.83 -28.73
C PHE A 415 3.66 11.63 -27.76
N PRO A 416 2.58 11.06 -27.19
CA PRO A 416 1.63 11.83 -26.36
C PRO A 416 2.28 12.40 -25.10
N ASP A 417 2.08 13.70 -24.87
CA ASP A 417 2.61 14.40 -23.69
C ASP A 417 2.11 13.86 -22.34
N PRO A 418 0.83 13.42 -22.18
CA PRO A 418 0.36 12.79 -20.95
C PRO A 418 1.12 11.51 -20.57
N TRP A 419 1.77 10.86 -21.54
CA TRP A 419 2.57 9.64 -21.32
C TRP A 419 4.05 9.93 -21.01
N LYS A 420 4.46 11.20 -21.09
CA LYS A 420 5.84 11.64 -20.81
C LYS A 420 6.10 11.95 -19.33
N GLU A 421 5.08 11.85 -18.49
CA GLU A 421 5.20 12.01 -17.05
C GLU A 421 5.51 10.68 -16.34
N ALA A 422 6.51 10.72 -15.44
CA ALA A 422 6.91 9.57 -14.64
C ALA A 422 6.71 9.83 -13.14
N GLN A 423 6.16 8.84 -12.44
CA GLN A 423 6.21 8.81 -10.98
C GLN A 423 7.45 8.02 -10.54
N VAL A 424 8.39 8.65 -9.86
CA VAL A 424 9.64 8.03 -9.42
C VAL A 424 9.52 7.54 -7.98
N ILE A 425 9.92 6.29 -7.75
CA ILE A 425 10.06 5.71 -6.41
C ILE A 425 11.54 5.46 -6.14
N MET A 426 12.00 5.81 -4.94
CA MET A 426 13.39 5.65 -4.51
C MET A 426 13.59 4.36 -3.70
N LEU A 427 14.43 3.45 -4.18
CA LEU A 427 14.77 2.21 -3.47
C LEU A 427 16.18 2.26 -2.87
N PRO A 428 16.37 1.94 -1.58
CA PRO A 428 17.69 2.00 -0.95
C PRO A 428 18.64 0.94 -1.52
N LYS A 429 19.89 1.32 -1.81
CA LYS A 429 20.98 0.40 -2.17
C LYS A 429 21.42 -0.38 -0.93
N LYS A 430 21.68 -1.68 -1.07
CA LYS A 430 22.16 -2.53 0.03
C LYS A 430 23.53 -2.03 0.51
N GLY A 431 23.69 -1.89 1.83
CA GLY A 431 24.98 -1.52 2.45
C GLY A 431 25.38 -0.04 2.35
N LYS A 432 24.54 0.84 1.75
CA LYS A 432 24.81 2.29 1.69
C LYS A 432 24.00 3.06 2.74
N SER A 433 24.44 4.28 3.05
CA SER A 433 23.79 5.15 4.02
C SER A 433 22.37 5.49 3.60
N VAL A 434 21.39 5.22 4.47
CA VAL A 434 19.98 5.54 4.19
C VAL A 434 19.66 7.04 4.28
N PHE A 435 20.59 7.84 4.79
CA PHE A 435 20.43 9.28 4.97
C PHE A 435 20.81 10.08 3.72
N ASP A 436 21.53 9.48 2.78
CA ASP A 436 22.02 10.15 1.58
C ASP A 436 21.12 9.84 0.37
N PRO A 437 20.56 10.86 -0.31
CA PRO A 437 19.78 10.66 -1.54
C PRO A 437 20.48 9.83 -2.63
N ALA A 438 21.81 9.94 -2.78
CA ALA A 438 22.57 9.21 -3.80
C ALA A 438 22.64 7.69 -3.55
N SER A 439 22.36 7.29 -2.30
CA SER A 439 22.31 5.89 -1.88
C SER A 439 21.02 5.18 -2.28
N TYR A 440 20.12 5.84 -3.01
CA TYR A 440 18.89 5.26 -3.53
C TYR A 440 18.97 5.05 -5.06
N ARG A 441 18.19 4.10 -5.57
CA ARG A 441 17.98 3.84 -7.00
C ARG A 441 16.61 4.42 -7.39
N PRO A 442 16.52 5.30 -8.40
CA PRO A 442 15.23 5.74 -8.92
C PRO A 442 14.58 4.62 -9.75
N ILE A 443 13.28 4.41 -9.59
CA ILE A 443 12.47 3.59 -10.49
C ILE A 443 11.35 4.46 -11.05
N SER A 444 11.33 4.62 -12.38
CA SER A 444 10.29 5.41 -13.06
C SER A 444 9.08 4.54 -13.37
N LEU A 445 7.95 4.85 -12.72
CA LEU A 445 6.65 4.26 -13.04
C LEU A 445 6.01 5.06 -14.18
N LEU A 446 6.08 4.49 -15.38
CA LEU A 446 5.46 5.04 -16.60
C LEU A 446 4.04 4.53 -16.80
N ALA A 447 3.24 5.31 -17.52
CA ALA A 447 1.90 4.96 -17.98
C ALA A 447 1.89 3.58 -18.66
N THR A 448 0.87 2.75 -18.39
CA THR A 448 0.86 1.38 -18.91
C THR A 448 0.55 1.31 -20.41
N GLN A 449 -0.21 2.28 -20.93
CA GLN A 449 -0.51 2.42 -22.36
C GLN A 449 0.74 2.82 -23.14
N SER A 450 1.59 3.70 -22.57
CA SER A 450 2.93 4.02 -23.09
C SER A 450 3.77 2.76 -23.25
N LYS A 451 3.92 1.99 -22.19
CA LYS A 451 4.75 0.77 -22.18
C LYS A 451 4.26 -0.28 -23.18
N LEU A 452 2.95 -0.36 -23.41
CA LEU A 452 2.38 -1.24 -24.41
C LEU A 452 2.76 -0.79 -25.83
N PHE A 453 2.69 0.51 -26.14
CA PHE A 453 3.17 1.08 -27.41
C PHE A 453 4.67 0.81 -27.61
N GLU A 454 5.48 1.12 -26.61
CA GLU A 454 6.93 0.87 -26.60
C GLU A 454 7.26 -0.60 -26.89
N ALA A 455 6.53 -1.54 -26.27
CA ALA A 455 6.73 -2.97 -26.48
C ALA A 455 6.33 -3.44 -27.89
N MET A 456 5.44 -2.70 -28.57
CA MET A 456 5.07 -2.95 -29.97
C MET A 456 6.05 -2.32 -30.96
N LEU A 457 6.71 -1.21 -30.58
CA LEU A 457 7.71 -0.53 -31.40
C LEU A 457 9.10 -1.20 -31.31
N LEU A 458 9.43 -1.79 -30.16
CA LEU A 458 10.73 -2.41 -29.89
C LEU A 458 11.18 -3.47 -30.93
N PRO A 459 10.32 -4.36 -31.44
CA PRO A 459 10.70 -5.33 -32.48
C PRO A 459 11.21 -4.66 -33.76
N THR A 460 10.63 -3.52 -34.15
CA THR A 460 11.09 -2.74 -35.31
C THR A 460 12.51 -2.23 -35.07
N ILE A 461 12.76 -1.59 -33.92
CA ILE A 461 14.11 -1.08 -33.58
C ILE A 461 15.15 -2.21 -33.61
N ARG A 462 14.82 -3.37 -33.01
CA ARG A 462 15.72 -4.53 -32.96
C ARG A 462 15.96 -5.19 -34.32
N ARG A 463 15.07 -5.02 -35.30
CA ARG A 463 15.24 -5.53 -36.66
C ARG A 463 16.27 -4.71 -37.44
N HIS A 464 16.33 -3.41 -37.18
CA HIS A 464 17.18 -2.46 -37.90
C HIS A 464 18.51 -2.15 -37.19
N PHE A 465 18.74 -2.71 -36.01
CA PHE A 465 19.97 -2.50 -35.26
C PHE A 465 20.48 -3.80 -34.65
N THR A 466 21.72 -4.14 -35.00
CA THR A 466 22.46 -5.23 -34.37
C THR A 466 23.58 -4.62 -33.52
N PRO A 467 23.57 -4.81 -32.19
CA PRO A 467 24.67 -4.38 -31.33
C PRO A 467 25.98 -5.06 -31.72
N ARG A 468 27.11 -4.43 -31.38
CA ARG A 468 28.43 -5.04 -31.55
C ARG A 468 28.54 -6.43 -30.89
N PRO A 469 29.36 -7.35 -31.44
CA PRO A 469 29.58 -8.67 -30.84
C PRO A 469 30.10 -8.64 -29.40
N GLU A 470 30.83 -7.59 -29.02
CA GLU A 470 31.40 -7.39 -27.68
C GLU A 470 30.34 -6.94 -26.65
N GLN A 471 29.14 -6.56 -27.09
CA GLN A 471 28.09 -6.04 -26.24
C GLN A 471 27.10 -7.14 -25.83
N PHE A 472 27.15 -7.52 -24.55
CA PHE A 472 26.36 -8.63 -24.01
C PHE A 472 25.15 -8.14 -23.20
N GLY A 473 25.21 -6.93 -22.64
CA GLY A 473 24.12 -6.33 -21.89
C GLY A 473 22.82 -6.23 -22.69
N PHE A 474 21.71 -6.66 -22.08
CA PHE A 474 20.34 -6.54 -22.60
C PHE A 474 20.08 -7.14 -23.99
N ARG A 475 20.96 -8.02 -24.45
CA ARG A 475 20.86 -8.69 -25.75
C ARG A 475 20.25 -10.09 -25.59
N SER A 476 19.42 -10.49 -26.56
CA SER A 476 18.87 -11.85 -26.59
C SER A 476 20.00 -12.85 -26.75
N GLU A 477 19.90 -13.99 -26.07
CA GLU A 477 20.86 -15.11 -26.16
C GLU A 477 22.28 -14.78 -25.66
N HIS A 478 22.47 -13.65 -24.98
CA HIS A 478 23.74 -13.26 -24.35
C HIS A 478 23.57 -13.22 -22.82
N SER A 479 24.66 -13.49 -22.09
CA SER A 479 24.67 -13.47 -20.63
C SER A 479 26.01 -12.99 -20.08
N THR A 480 26.01 -12.55 -18.82
CA THR A 480 27.23 -12.16 -18.10
C THR A 480 28.23 -13.30 -18.00
N THR A 481 27.75 -14.54 -17.89
CA THR A 481 28.58 -15.75 -17.86
C THR A 481 29.32 -15.97 -19.18
N LEU A 482 28.66 -15.73 -20.32
CA LEU A 482 29.31 -15.82 -21.63
C LEU A 482 30.39 -14.75 -21.78
N GLN A 483 30.12 -13.51 -21.36
CA GLN A 483 31.12 -12.45 -21.39
C GLN A 483 32.31 -12.73 -20.48
N LEU A 484 32.06 -13.26 -19.27
CA LEU A 484 33.12 -13.70 -18.37
C LEU A 484 33.96 -14.82 -19.00
N SER A 485 33.33 -15.79 -19.67
CA SER A 485 34.04 -16.87 -20.36
C SER A 485 34.95 -16.34 -21.48
N ARG A 486 34.52 -15.31 -22.22
CA ARG A 486 35.33 -14.65 -23.26
C ARG A 486 36.56 -13.97 -22.64
N VAL A 487 36.37 -13.17 -21.60
CA VAL A 487 37.47 -12.50 -20.89
C VAL A 487 38.45 -13.52 -20.30
N LEU A 488 37.96 -14.61 -19.69
CA LEU A 488 38.82 -15.69 -19.19
C LEU A 488 39.59 -16.39 -20.32
N HIS A 489 38.96 -16.60 -21.48
CA HIS A 489 39.62 -17.16 -22.64
C HIS A 489 40.78 -16.27 -23.12
N ASP A 490 40.57 -14.97 -23.23
CA ASP A 490 41.61 -14.02 -23.66
C ASP A 490 42.78 -13.96 -22.66
N ILE A 491 42.47 -13.93 -21.36
CA ILE A 491 43.49 -14.00 -20.30
C ILE A 491 44.30 -15.30 -20.42
N THR A 492 43.62 -16.45 -20.58
CA THR A 492 44.29 -17.75 -20.70
C THR A 492 45.12 -17.84 -21.97
N ALA A 493 44.64 -17.30 -23.09
CA ALA A 493 45.35 -17.28 -24.36
C ALA A 493 46.64 -16.44 -24.29
N ALA A 494 46.59 -15.26 -23.66
CA ALA A 494 47.76 -14.43 -23.43
C ALA A 494 48.79 -15.12 -22.52
N LEU A 495 48.33 -15.75 -21.42
CA LEU A 495 49.20 -16.52 -20.52
C LEU A 495 49.89 -17.69 -21.24
N ASN A 496 49.17 -18.41 -22.10
CA ASN A 496 49.73 -19.50 -22.92
C ASN A 496 50.82 -19.01 -23.89
N LYS A 497 50.71 -17.77 -24.38
CA LYS A 497 51.72 -17.11 -25.23
C LYS A 497 52.87 -16.50 -24.43
N LYS A 498 52.87 -16.62 -23.10
CA LYS A 498 53.80 -15.92 -22.18
C LYS A 498 53.74 -14.40 -22.30
N GLU A 499 52.59 -13.87 -22.73
CA GLU A 499 52.31 -12.44 -22.77
C GLU A 499 51.72 -11.97 -21.42
N VAL A 500 51.76 -10.67 -21.16
CA VAL A 500 51.14 -10.07 -19.98
C VAL A 500 49.72 -9.63 -20.34
N ALA A 501 48.71 -10.20 -19.68
CA ALA A 501 47.32 -9.78 -19.80
C ALA A 501 47.02 -8.65 -18.80
N ALA A 502 46.54 -7.50 -19.30
CA ALA A 502 46.08 -6.38 -18.48
C ALA A 502 44.63 -6.03 -18.83
N ALA A 503 43.73 -6.05 -17.84
CA ALA A 503 42.32 -5.69 -18.02
C ALA A 503 42.05 -4.28 -17.48
N VAL A 504 41.31 -3.47 -18.24
CA VAL A 504 40.82 -2.15 -17.82
C VAL A 504 39.31 -2.22 -17.70
N PHE A 505 38.80 -2.01 -16.48
CA PHE A 505 37.37 -1.96 -16.20
C PHE A 505 36.92 -0.50 -16.09
N LEU A 506 36.00 -0.09 -16.96
CA LEU A 506 35.36 1.22 -16.88
C LEU A 506 33.93 1.08 -16.37
N ASP A 507 33.60 1.87 -15.36
CA ASP A 507 32.26 1.99 -14.80
C ASP A 507 31.72 3.41 -15.07
N MET A 508 30.58 3.50 -15.75
CA MET A 508 29.99 4.77 -16.12
C MET A 508 29.04 5.22 -15.01
N GLU A 509 29.34 6.35 -14.37
CA GLU A 509 28.48 6.86 -13.32
C GLU A 509 27.10 7.24 -13.88
N LYS A 510 26.05 6.54 -13.43
CA LYS A 510 24.64 6.87 -13.72
C LYS A 510 24.34 6.92 -15.23
N ALA A 511 24.88 5.97 -15.99
CA ALA A 511 24.80 5.93 -17.44
C ALA A 511 23.42 6.19 -18.05
N PHE A 512 22.37 5.52 -17.57
CA PHE A 512 21.02 5.71 -18.10
C PHE A 512 20.47 7.12 -17.84
N ASP A 513 20.91 7.80 -16.79
CA ASP A 513 20.34 9.06 -16.35
C ASP A 513 21.00 10.29 -16.99
N ARG A 514 22.16 10.10 -17.66
CA ARG A 514 22.96 11.17 -18.27
C ARG A 514 23.10 11.10 -19.78
N VAL A 515 22.36 10.22 -20.44
CA VAL A 515 22.38 10.10 -21.91
C VAL A 515 22.00 11.43 -22.57
N TRP A 516 22.89 11.97 -23.40
CA TRP A 516 22.62 13.17 -24.18
C TRP A 516 21.66 12.87 -25.32
N HIS A 517 20.48 13.50 -25.29
CA HIS A 517 19.38 13.20 -26.21
C HIS A 517 19.74 13.48 -27.67
N ALA A 518 20.34 14.62 -27.99
CA ALA A 518 20.69 14.96 -29.37
C ALA A 518 21.75 14.01 -29.94
N GLY A 519 22.77 13.66 -29.14
CA GLY A 519 23.77 12.65 -29.51
C GLY A 519 23.14 11.28 -29.76
N LEU A 520 22.21 10.82 -28.91
CA LEU A 520 21.46 9.58 -29.13
C LEU A 520 20.62 9.63 -30.42
N VAL A 521 19.92 10.72 -30.68
CA VAL A 521 19.09 10.87 -31.89
C VAL A 521 19.96 10.91 -33.14
N CYS A 522 21.11 11.60 -33.11
CA CYS A 522 22.10 11.59 -34.18
C CYS A 522 22.56 10.16 -34.50
N ARG A 523 22.91 9.37 -33.48
CA ARG A 523 23.28 7.95 -33.64
C ARG A 523 22.16 7.08 -34.21
N LEU A 524 20.90 7.39 -33.87
CA LEU A 524 19.75 6.71 -34.44
C LEU A 524 19.55 7.05 -35.92
N LEU A 525 19.86 8.29 -36.34
CA LEU A 525 19.83 8.72 -37.74
C LEU A 525 20.96 8.11 -38.58
N ASP A 526 22.11 7.82 -37.96
CA ASP A 526 23.23 7.10 -38.58
C ASP A 526 22.96 5.59 -38.76
N SER A 527 21.88 5.06 -38.17
CA SER A 527 21.51 3.64 -38.24
C SER A 527 20.44 3.39 -39.33
N ASP A 528 20.25 2.13 -39.73
CA ASP A 528 19.21 1.73 -40.69
C ASP A 528 17.77 1.80 -40.13
N ILE A 529 17.56 2.49 -39.01
CA ILE A 529 16.25 2.63 -38.36
C ILE A 529 15.41 3.63 -39.16
N PRO A 530 14.14 3.34 -39.48
CA PRO A 530 13.28 4.27 -40.20
C PRO A 530 13.22 5.64 -39.51
N ARG A 531 13.41 6.74 -40.26
CA ARG A 531 13.45 8.12 -39.74
C ARG A 531 12.21 8.46 -38.92
N ARG A 532 11.05 7.92 -39.29
CA ARG A 532 9.79 8.10 -38.54
C ARG A 532 9.84 7.47 -37.15
N VAL A 533 10.49 6.32 -36.98
CA VAL A 533 10.74 5.72 -35.66
C VAL A 533 11.70 6.59 -34.86
N VAL A 534 12.74 7.12 -35.49
CA VAL A 534 13.68 8.05 -34.84
C VAL A 534 12.98 9.32 -34.38
N ALA A 535 12.08 9.90 -35.20
CA ALA A 535 11.27 11.04 -34.84
C ALA A 535 10.35 10.76 -33.62
N ILE A 536 9.74 9.57 -33.55
CA ILE A 536 8.95 9.13 -32.39
C ILE A 536 9.83 9.02 -31.15
N ILE A 537 11.03 8.44 -31.27
CA ILE A 537 11.98 8.32 -30.15
C ILE A 537 12.41 9.71 -29.66
N ARG A 538 12.70 10.65 -30.57
CA ARG A 538 12.98 12.04 -30.22
C ARG A 538 11.80 12.67 -29.46
N SER A 539 10.58 12.52 -29.97
CA SER A 539 9.37 13.02 -29.29
C SER A 539 9.16 12.36 -27.92
N PHE A 540 9.50 11.08 -27.78
CA PHE A 540 9.45 10.32 -26.52
C PHE A 540 10.45 10.81 -25.46
N LEU A 541 11.63 11.28 -25.87
CA LEU A 541 12.69 11.74 -24.98
C LEU A 541 12.53 13.21 -24.55
N LEU A 542 12.00 14.07 -25.42
CA LEU A 542 11.84 15.50 -25.15
C LEU A 542 10.66 15.82 -24.23
N ASN A 543 10.75 16.94 -23.51
CA ASN A 543 9.70 17.48 -22.63
C ASN A 543 9.17 16.49 -21.58
N ARG A 544 10.00 15.54 -21.15
CA ARG A 544 9.66 14.61 -20.09
C ARG A 544 9.72 15.28 -18.73
N ARG A 545 8.83 14.84 -17.84
CA ARG A 545 8.77 15.33 -16.46
C ARG A 545 8.66 14.19 -15.49
N PHE A 546 9.09 14.43 -14.26
CA PHE A 546 8.93 13.46 -13.18
C PHE A 546 8.52 14.13 -11.89
N HIS A 547 7.90 13.35 -11.00
CA HIS A 547 7.73 13.69 -9.60
C HIS A 547 8.12 12.48 -8.75
N VAL A 548 8.65 12.70 -7.55
CA VAL A 548 9.01 11.63 -6.62
C VAL A 548 7.85 11.36 -5.67
N SER A 549 7.57 10.08 -5.40
CA SER A 549 6.60 9.70 -4.37
C SER A 549 7.26 8.95 -3.21
N VAL A 550 7.04 9.47 -2.00
CA VAL A 550 7.52 8.89 -0.73
C VAL A 550 6.33 8.74 0.18
N GLU A 551 6.02 7.51 0.61
CA GLU A 551 4.95 7.22 1.59
C GLU A 551 3.57 7.83 1.23
N GLY A 552 3.30 8.02 -0.07
CA GLY A 552 2.06 8.62 -0.58
C GLY A 552 2.10 10.14 -0.77
N ALA A 553 3.09 10.84 -0.19
CA ALA A 553 3.38 12.23 -0.54
C ALA A 553 4.03 12.30 -1.93
N LYS A 554 3.82 13.42 -2.64
CA LYS A 554 4.36 13.68 -3.97
C LYS A 554 5.16 14.99 -3.93
N SER A 555 6.31 15.01 -4.60
CA SER A 555 7.05 16.24 -4.86
C SER A 555 6.40 17.09 -5.95
N SER A 556 6.88 18.31 -6.06
CA SER A 556 6.81 19.15 -7.25
C SER A 556 7.33 18.41 -8.48
N CYS A 557 6.75 18.75 -9.64
CA CYS A 557 7.12 18.17 -10.92
C CYS A 557 8.38 18.85 -11.46
N ARG A 558 9.38 18.08 -11.90
CA ARG A 558 10.66 18.58 -12.43
C ARG A 558 10.91 18.04 -13.85
N PRO A 559 11.60 18.80 -14.71
CA PRO A 559 11.95 18.34 -16.06
C PRO A 559 13.08 17.32 -16.06
N ILE A 560 13.11 16.46 -17.09
CA ILE A 560 14.22 15.55 -17.40
C ILE A 560 14.94 16.11 -18.64
N ALA A 561 16.15 16.64 -18.48
CA ALA A 561 16.92 17.23 -19.58
C ALA A 561 17.88 16.23 -20.25
N ALA A 562 18.25 15.16 -19.56
CA ALA A 562 19.10 14.09 -20.05
C ALA A 562 18.69 12.73 -19.46
N GLY A 563 19.13 11.67 -20.12
CA GLY A 563 18.86 10.29 -19.73
C GLY A 563 17.69 9.64 -20.45
N VAL A 564 17.64 8.32 -20.39
CA VAL A 564 16.54 7.49 -20.86
C VAL A 564 15.78 6.92 -19.66
N PRO A 565 14.45 6.80 -19.70
CA PRO A 565 13.66 6.50 -18.51
C PRO A 565 13.89 5.08 -17.98
N GLN A 566 14.33 4.95 -16.73
CA GLN A 566 14.53 3.66 -16.05
C GLN A 566 13.19 3.00 -15.72
N GLY A 567 12.74 2.07 -16.57
CA GLY A 567 11.44 1.41 -16.48
C GLY A 567 10.70 1.29 -17.82
N SER A 568 11.20 1.99 -18.84
CA SER A 568 10.82 1.78 -20.24
C SER A 568 11.48 0.53 -20.81
N CYS A 569 10.78 -0.18 -21.71
CA CYS A 569 11.36 -1.31 -22.42
C CYS A 569 12.23 -0.89 -23.62
N LEU A 570 12.17 0.38 -24.06
CA LEU A 570 13.05 0.92 -25.09
C LEU A 570 14.41 1.30 -24.54
N SER A 571 14.48 1.80 -23.30
CA SER A 571 15.71 2.34 -22.69
C SER A 571 16.94 1.44 -22.84
N PRO A 572 16.89 0.12 -22.62
CA PRO A 572 18.07 -0.74 -22.81
C PRO A 572 18.57 -0.78 -24.26
N SER A 573 17.66 -0.85 -25.24
CA SER A 573 18.03 -0.84 -26.66
C SER A 573 18.53 0.52 -27.11
N LEU A 574 17.95 1.62 -26.60
CA LEU A 574 18.43 2.98 -26.87
C LEU A 574 19.83 3.21 -26.29
N TYR A 575 20.08 2.76 -25.07
CA TYR A 575 21.41 2.83 -24.45
C TYR A 575 22.43 1.96 -25.20
N SER A 576 21.98 0.82 -25.73
CA SER A 576 22.85 -0.04 -26.53
C SER A 576 23.30 0.67 -27.82
N ILE A 577 22.38 1.35 -28.51
CA ILE A 577 22.68 2.14 -29.71
C ILE A 577 23.60 3.31 -29.35
N TYR A 578 23.31 4.01 -28.25
CA TYR A 578 24.10 5.16 -27.79
C TYR A 578 25.58 4.84 -27.60
N THR A 579 25.87 3.64 -27.10
CA THR A 579 27.25 3.23 -26.77
C THR A 579 27.91 2.34 -27.81
N ASN A 580 27.26 2.17 -28.97
CA ASN A 580 27.72 1.30 -30.07
C ASN A 580 28.88 1.89 -30.89
N ASP A 581 29.38 3.06 -30.52
CA ASP A 581 30.44 3.83 -31.19
C ASP A 581 31.74 3.86 -30.40
N VAL A 582 31.77 3.31 -29.17
CA VAL A 582 32.91 3.46 -28.28
C VAL A 582 34.20 2.92 -28.92
N PRO A 583 35.33 3.64 -28.82
CA PRO A 583 36.56 3.26 -29.49
C PRO A 583 36.98 1.83 -29.15
N VAL A 584 37.23 1.03 -30.18
CA VAL A 584 37.94 -0.24 -30.02
C VAL A 584 39.43 0.09 -29.99
N ALA A 585 40.18 -0.45 -29.04
CA ALA A 585 41.62 -0.23 -28.99
C ALA A 585 42.27 -0.81 -30.26
N ALA A 586 42.60 0.06 -31.23
CA ALA A 586 43.46 -0.29 -32.34
C ALA A 586 44.89 -0.38 -31.79
N GLY A 587 45.40 -1.59 -31.59
CA GLY A 587 46.78 -1.78 -31.15
C GLY A 587 47.77 -1.34 -32.22
N PRO A 588 48.91 -0.69 -31.87
CA PRO A 588 50.02 -0.52 -32.81
C PRO A 588 50.63 -1.88 -33.17
N PRO A 589 51.21 -2.06 -34.37
CA PRO A 589 51.75 -3.32 -34.86
C PRO A 589 53.10 -3.72 -34.23
N ASP A 590 53.38 -3.36 -32.97
CA ASP A 590 54.70 -3.57 -32.37
C ASP A 590 54.74 -4.81 -31.45
N HIS A 591 55.62 -5.75 -31.79
CA HIS A 591 55.65 -7.16 -31.38
C HIS A 591 56.02 -7.44 -29.91
N ARG A 592 55.85 -6.48 -28.99
CA ARG A 592 56.29 -6.67 -27.58
C ARG A 592 55.24 -6.37 -26.52
N ARG A 593 54.05 -5.87 -26.87
CA ARG A 593 52.95 -5.65 -25.92
C ARG A 593 51.60 -5.92 -26.61
N ALA A 594 51.14 -7.16 -26.54
CA ALA A 594 49.75 -7.48 -26.86
C ALA A 594 48.86 -6.96 -25.73
N PHE A 595 48.24 -5.81 -25.90
CA PHE A 595 47.15 -5.38 -25.02
C PHE A 595 45.93 -6.27 -25.28
N PRO A 596 45.22 -6.75 -24.24
CA PRO A 596 43.92 -7.37 -24.43
C PRO A 596 43.01 -6.41 -25.19
N ARG A 597 42.36 -6.93 -26.24
CA ARG A 597 41.65 -6.14 -27.25
C ARG A 597 40.33 -5.53 -26.76
N GLU A 598 40.04 -5.60 -25.46
CA GLU A 598 38.68 -5.40 -24.97
C GLU A 598 38.60 -4.53 -23.73
N LEU A 599 37.72 -3.53 -23.84
CA LEU A 599 37.20 -2.73 -22.75
C LEU A 599 36.04 -3.50 -22.12
N VAL A 600 36.25 -4.10 -20.95
CA VAL A 600 35.20 -4.85 -20.24
C VAL A 600 34.40 -3.87 -19.38
N ARG A 601 33.11 -3.70 -19.68
CA ARG A 601 32.22 -2.81 -18.91
C ARG A 601 31.53 -3.58 -17.78
N ALA A 602 31.49 -2.96 -16.61
CA ALA A 602 30.78 -3.50 -15.44
C ALA A 602 29.24 -3.45 -15.59
N GLU A 603 28.70 -2.58 -16.46
CA GLU A 603 27.24 -2.39 -16.60
C GLU A 603 26.50 -3.61 -17.16
N ASP A 604 27.20 -4.43 -17.94
CA ASP A 604 26.68 -5.71 -18.43
C ASP A 604 26.36 -6.68 -17.27
N ILE A 605 26.96 -6.46 -16.09
CA ILE A 605 26.88 -7.32 -14.91
C ILE A 605 25.85 -6.84 -13.88
N ASP A 606 25.62 -5.53 -13.79
CA ASP A 606 24.92 -4.93 -12.64
C ASP A 606 23.40 -4.72 -12.82
N THR A 607 22.85 -5.05 -13.99
CA THR A 607 21.45 -4.78 -14.36
C THR A 607 20.62 -5.99 -14.83
N ALA A 608 21.18 -7.21 -14.79
CA ALA A 608 20.45 -8.45 -15.08
C ALA A 608 19.61 -8.96 -13.89
#